data_AF-A0A1G5EEC3-F1
#
_entry.id   AF-A0A1G5EEC3-F1
#
_cell.length_a   1.000
_cell.length_b   1.000
_cell.length_c   1.000
_cell.angle_alpha   90.00
_cell.angle_beta   90.00
_cell.angle_gamma   90.00
#
_symmetry.space_group_name_H-M   'P 1'
#
loop_
_entity.id
_entity.type
_entity.pdbx_description
1 polymer ?
#
loop_
_entity_poly.entity_id
_entity_poly.type
_entity_poly.pdbx_seq_one_letter_code
_entity_poly.pdbx_strand_id
1 'polypeptide(L)' 'MAKMKAGDTAFIVESNRIVREVEIKSFAGGMYLIRFKDSGGGIKVKEHRLFATREDAESSIQTKQKGRTKSPYDYM' A
#
# COMPACT_ATOMS: atom_id res chain seq x y z
N MET A 1 -13.13 -5.50 12.83
CA MET A 1 -12.29 -4.74 13.78
C MET A 1 -11.20 -4.06 12.99
N ALA A 2 -10.80 -2.84 13.37
CA ALA A 2 -9.69 -2.16 12.70
C ALA A 2 -8.35 -2.81 13.13
N LYS A 3 -7.54 -3.23 12.16
CA LYS A 3 -6.18 -3.77 12.38
C LYS A 3 -5.22 -2.71 12.91
N MET A 4 -5.47 -1.43 12.65
CA MET A 4 -4.59 -0.32 13.01
C MET A 4 -5.41 0.85 13.60
N LYS A 5 -4.84 1.63 14.53
CA LYS A 5 -5.55 2.72 15.20
C LYS A 5 -5.18 4.09 14.60
N ALA A 6 -6.01 5.09 14.89
CA ALA A 6 -5.70 6.48 14.57
C ALA A 6 -4.49 6.94 15.39
N GLY A 7 -3.52 7.59 14.73
CA GLY A 7 -2.23 8.00 15.27
C GLY A 7 -1.09 7.02 14.97
N ASP A 8 -1.40 5.79 14.57
CA ASP A 8 -0.36 4.80 14.26
C ASP A 8 0.33 5.12 12.92
N THR A 9 1.60 4.73 12.84
CA THR A 9 2.36 4.69 11.59
C THR A 9 2.10 3.38 10.85
N ALA A 10 1.95 3.51 9.54
CA ALA A 10 1.77 2.40 8.63
C ALA A 10 2.61 2.61 7.37
N PHE A 11 2.78 1.55 6.60
CA PHE A 11 3.46 1.60 5.31
C PHE A 11 2.47 1.29 4.19
N ILE A 12 2.56 2.03 3.10
CA ILE A 12 1.79 1.79 1.88
C ILE A 12 2.74 1.56 0.71
N VAL A 13 2.33 0.68 -0.20
CA VAL A 13 3.00 0.50 -1.49
C VAL A 13 2.32 1.37 -2.55
N GLU A 14 3.05 2.36 -3.04
CA GLU A 14 2.66 3.22 -4.15
C GLU A 14 3.13 2.60 -5.48
N SER A 15 2.22 2.52 -6.46
CA SER A 15 2.49 2.00 -7.81
C SER A 15 3.13 0.59 -7.85
N ASN A 16 2.90 -0.22 -6.82
CA ASN A 16 3.55 -1.54 -6.63
C ASN A 16 5.09 -1.50 -6.71
N ARG A 17 5.71 -0.34 -6.44
CA ARG A 17 7.16 -0.16 -6.59
C ARG A 17 7.81 0.54 -5.39
N ILE A 18 7.10 1.49 -4.78
CA ILE A 18 7.68 2.37 -3.77
C ILE A 18 6.97 2.13 -2.45
N VAL A 19 7.73 1.86 -1.39
CA VAL A 19 7.19 1.79 -0.02
C VAL A 19 7.29 3.16 0.61
N ARG A 20 6.19 3.63 1.20
CA ARG A 20 6.08 4.96 1.79
C ARG A 20 5.49 4.89 3.18
N GLU A 21 6.03 5.69 4.09
CA GLU A 21 5.53 5.82 5.45
C GLU A 21 4.34 6.79 5.50
N VAL A 22 3.28 6.39 6.20
CA VAL A 22 2.04 7.15 6.35
C VAL A 22 1.54 7.11 7.79
N GLU A 23 0.78 8.12 8.18
CA GLU A 23 0.10 8.18 9.48
C GLU A 23 -1.40 7.92 9.28
N ILE A 24 -1.99 7.08 10.13
CA ILE A 24 -3.42 6.82 10.11
C ILE A 24 -4.15 7.92 10.87
N LYS A 25 -5.10 8.61 10.20
CA LYS A 25 -5.92 9.63 10.85
C LYS A 25 -7.22 9.09 11.41
N SER A 26 -7.87 8.18 10.69
CA SER A 26 -9.12 7.57 11.15
C SER A 26 -9.44 6.31 10.36
N PHE A 27 -10.33 5.49 10.92
CA PHE A 27 -10.91 4.34 10.25
C PHE A 27 -12.42 4.46 10.29
N ALA A 28 -13.06 4.45 9.12
CA ALA A 28 -14.51 4.52 8.99
C ALA A 28 -14.98 3.78 7.74
N GLY A 29 -16.09 3.04 7.86
CA GLY A 29 -16.70 2.34 6.71
C GLY A 29 -15.79 1.31 6.02
N GLY A 30 -14.88 0.68 6.77
CA GLY A 30 -13.93 -0.30 6.20
C GLY A 30 -12.75 0.31 5.45
N MET A 31 -12.55 1.63 5.55
CA MET A 31 -11.44 2.35 4.94
C MET A 31 -10.65 3.13 5.98
N TYR A 32 -9.33 3.19 5.78
CA TYR A 32 -8.41 4.01 6.55
C TYR A 32 -8.17 5.32 5.83
N LEU A 33 -8.37 6.44 6.52
CA LEU A 33 -7.86 7.74 6.10
C LEU A 33 -6.41 7.84 6.53
N ILE A 34 -5.50 7.92 5.57
CA ILE A 34 -4.06 8.06 5.81
C ILE A 34 -3.56 9.42 5.35
N ARG A 35 -2.47 9.87 5.96
CA ARG A 35 -1.77 11.09 5.58
C ARG A 35 -0.30 10.78 5.27
N PHE A 36 0.17 11.25 4.13
CA PHE A 36 1.57 11.16 3.75
C PHE A 36 2.40 12.16 4.55
N LYS A 37 3.50 11.71 5.15
CA LYS A 37 4.42 12.58 5.88
C LYS A 37 5.13 13.57 4.95
N ASP A 38 5.48 13.14 3.74
CA ASP A 38 6.30 13.95 2.81
C ASP A 38 5.53 15.13 2.18
N SER A 39 4.29 14.89 1.75
CA SER A 39 3.53 15.84 0.93
C SER A 39 2.32 16.44 1.65
N GLY A 40 2.00 15.96 2.86
CA GLY A 40 0.83 16.39 3.63
C GLY A 40 -0.53 16.00 3.03
N GLY A 41 -0.56 15.44 1.82
CA GLY A 41 -1.76 14.89 1.19
C GLY A 41 -2.31 13.69 1.95
N GLY A 42 -3.62 13.43 1.81
CA GLY A 42 -4.29 12.30 2.44
C GLY A 42 -5.22 11.58 1.48
N ILE A 43 -5.31 10.27 1.64
CA ILE A 43 -6.13 9.38 0.81
C ILE A 43 -6.84 8.35 1.69
N LYS A 44 -7.98 7.85 1.23
CA LYS A 44 -8.68 6.72 1.84
C LYS A 44 -8.28 5.41 1.16
N VAL A 45 -7.85 4.43 1.93
CA VAL A 45 -7.42 3.12 1.41
C VAL A 45 -8.03 1.96 2.19
N LYS A 46 -8.10 0.79 1.55
CA LYS A 46 -8.51 -0.46 2.20
C LYS A 46 -7.39 -1.03 3.06
N GLU A 47 -7.77 -1.85 4.04
CA GLU A 47 -6.85 -2.48 4.99
C GLU A 47 -5.69 -3.24 4.34
N HIS A 48 -5.97 -4.05 3.31
CA HIS A 48 -4.95 -4.88 2.65
C HIS A 48 -3.86 -4.07 1.91
N ARG A 49 -4.02 -2.76 1.77
CA ARG A 49 -3.00 -1.88 1.18
C ARG A 49 -2.05 -1.27 2.21
N LEU A 50 -2.36 -1.44 3.50
CA LEU A 50 -1.55 -0.95 4.61
C LEU A 50 -0.83 -2.12 5.26
N PHE A 51 0.45 -1.89 5.52
CA PHE A 51 1.37 -2.83 6.14
C PHE A 51 1.88 -2.22 7.45
N ALA A 52 2.04 -3.07 8.47
CA ALA A 52 2.54 -2.62 9.77
C ALA A 52 4.05 -2.36 9.73
N THR A 53 4.79 -3.13 8.93
CA THR A 53 6.25 -3.01 8.79
C THR A 53 6.63 -2.75 7.33
N ARG A 54 7.80 -2.15 7.15
CA ARG A 54 8.37 -1.91 5.82
C ARG A 54 8.71 -3.22 5.10
N GLU A 55 9.26 -4.19 5.81
CA GLU A 55 9.66 -5.49 5.25
C GLU A 55 8.46 -6.26 4.66
N ASP A 56 7.30 -6.19 5.31
CA ASP A 56 6.05 -6.82 4.84
C ASP A 56 5.56 -6.14 3.54
N ALA A 57 5.68 -4.80 3.47
CA ALA A 57 5.36 -4.05 2.26
C ALA A 57 6.31 -4.39 1.09
N GLU A 58 7.60 -4.54 1.36
CA GLU A 58 8.62 -4.92 0.35
C GLU A 58 8.38 -6.35 -0.16
N SER A 59 8.04 -7.27 0.73
CA SER A 59 7.68 -8.66 0.38
C SER A 59 6.44 -8.73 -0.51
N SER A 60 5.47 -7.83 -0.29
CA SER A 60 4.29 -7.71 -1.15
C SER A 60 4.61 -7.24 -2.57
N ILE A 61 5.70 -6.48 -2.79
CA ILE A 61 6.12 -6.04 -4.13
C ILE A 61 6.72 -7.22 -4.91
N GLN A 62 7.62 -7.98 -4.28
CA GLN A 62 8.32 -9.10 -4.92
C GLN A 62 7.34 -10.17 -5.44
N THR A 63 6.30 -10.46 -4.67
CA THR A 63 5.32 -11.51 -5.00
C THR A 63 4.48 -11.16 -6.24
N LYS A 64 4.36 -9.87 -6.61
CA LYS A 64 3.51 -9.38 -7.71
C LYS A 64 4.25 -9.10 -9.02
N GLN A 65 5.56 -9.28 -9.08
CA GLN A 65 6.28 -9.31 -10.37
C GLN A 65 5.98 -10.62 -11.14
N LYS A 66 4.69 -10.90 -11.38
CA LYS A 66 4.28 -12.05 -12.17
C LYS A 66 4.24 -11.66 -13.64
N GLY A 67 5.24 -12.20 -14.36
CA GLY A 67 5.21 -12.57 -15.77
C GLY A 67 5.01 -11.43 -16.76
N ARG A 68 5.99 -11.23 -17.65
CA ARG A 68 5.75 -10.51 -18.91
C ARG A 68 4.53 -11.17 -19.57
N THR A 69 3.45 -10.42 -19.76
CA THR A 69 2.35 -10.87 -20.62
C THR A 69 2.97 -11.15 -21.98
N LYS A 70 2.78 -12.36 -22.53
CA LYS A 70 3.31 -12.70 -23.86
C LYS A 70 2.80 -11.65 -24.85
N SER A 71 3.73 -11.02 -25.55
CA SER A 71 3.41 -10.10 -26.63
C SER A 71 2.65 -10.88 -27.71
N PRO A 72 1.64 -10.30 -28.37
CA PRO A 72 1.01 -10.92 -29.54
C PRO A 72 2.00 -11.31 -30.65
N TYR A 73 3.20 -10.74 -30.63
CA TYR A 73 4.31 -11.06 -31.56
C TYR A 73 5.24 -12.18 -31.08
N ASP A 74 5.08 -12.70 -29.85
CA ASP A 74 5.79 -13.89 -29.38
C ASP A 74 5.25 -15.19 -30.04
N TYR A 75 4.27 -15.08 -30.94
CA TYR A 75 3.63 -16.19 -31.68
C TYR A 75 4.01 -16.23 -33.18
N MET A 76 4.99 -15.43 -33.62
CA MET A 76 5.52 -15.44 -35.00
C MET A 76 6.83 -16.21 -35.11
#